data_AF-A0A7J4MHM7-F1
#
_entry.id   AF-A0A7J4MHM7-F1
#
_cell.length_a   1.000
_cell.length_b   1.000
_cell.length_c   1.000
_cell.angle_alpha   90.00
_cell.angle_beta   90.00
_cell.angle_gamma   90.00
#
_symmetry.space_group_name_H-M   'P 1'
#
loop_
_entity.id
_entity.type
_entity.pdbx_description
1 polymer ?
#
loop_
_entity_poly.entity_id
_entity_poly.type
_entity_poly.pdbx_seq_one_letter_code
_entity_poly.pdbx_strand_id
1 'polypeptide(L)'
;MDMSSILNTKIWLLIIAVMHMLMGVGASYVQMGSDHLALIGFFAAVGVYLFYAALMTEGQEQARLAAVLCGPVFVWFVICAGMGLDMAGEPAAPFPQAILPMIIWGMPALCGVMGWNMNETESSSDA
;
A
#
# COMPACT_ATOMS: atom_id res chain seq x y z
N MET A 1 -19.23 -11.29 8.23
CA MET A 1 -17.90 -10.72 8.49
C MET A 1 -18.16 -9.31 8.98
N ASP A 2 -17.74 -8.97 10.20
CA ASP A 2 -17.98 -7.63 10.76
C ASP A 2 -17.10 -6.58 10.05
N MET A 3 -17.58 -5.34 9.95
CA MET A 3 -16.86 -4.25 9.27
C MET A 3 -15.51 -3.98 9.95
N SER A 4 -15.47 -4.12 11.26
CA SER A 4 -14.26 -4.06 12.09
C SER A 4 -13.21 -5.12 11.71
N SER A 5 -13.65 -6.27 11.20
CA SER A 5 -12.75 -7.34 10.75
C SER A 5 -12.18 -7.07 9.36
N ILE A 6 -12.91 -6.34 8.51
CA ILE A 6 -12.45 -5.97 7.17
C ILE A 6 -11.55 -4.73 7.23
N LEU A 7 -11.82 -3.76 8.11
CA LEU A 7 -11.06 -2.51 8.22
C LEU A 7 -9.90 -2.60 9.24
N ASN A 8 -9.14 -3.70 9.19
CA ASN A 8 -7.97 -3.88 10.06
C ASN A 8 -6.68 -3.43 9.36
N THR A 9 -6.14 -2.28 9.78
CA THR A 9 -4.93 -1.68 9.20
C THR A 9 -3.75 -2.64 9.17
N LYS A 10 -3.48 -3.37 10.26
CA LYS A 10 -2.36 -4.30 10.37
C LYS A 10 -2.46 -5.44 9.36
N ILE A 11 -3.65 -6.03 9.21
CA ILE A 11 -3.90 -7.12 8.25
C ILE A 11 -3.65 -6.63 6.83
N TRP A 12 -4.20 -5.47 6.46
CA TRP A 12 -4.00 -4.93 5.12
C TRP A 12 -2.56 -4.53 4.83
N LEU A 13 -1.84 -3.96 5.81
CA LEU A 13 -0.41 -3.68 5.70
C LEU A 13 0.41 -4.95 5.48
N LEU A 14 0.09 -6.04 6.18
CA LEU A 14 0.76 -7.33 5.97
C LEU A 14 0.48 -7.89 4.58
N ILE A 15 -0.78 -7.83 4.12
CA ILE A 15 -1.15 -8.28 2.77
C ILE A 15 -0.35 -7.51 1.72
N ILE A 16 -0.34 -6.17 1.78
CA ILE A 16 0.39 -5.38 0.78
C ILE A 16 1.91 -5.59 0.89
N ALA A 17 2.48 -5.70 2.09
CA ALA A 17 3.92 -5.93 2.26
C ALA A 17 4.36 -7.25 1.62
N VAL A 18 3.62 -8.33 1.89
CA VAL A 18 3.90 -9.66 1.29
C VAL A 18 3.69 -9.62 -0.22
N MET A 19 2.57 -9.07 -0.70
CA MET A 19 2.30 -8.99 -2.13
C MET A 19 3.31 -8.13 -2.87
N HIS A 20 3.76 -7.01 -2.27
CA HIS A 20 4.76 -6.14 -2.85
C HIS A 20 6.13 -6.80 -2.92
N MET A 21 6.53 -7.57 -1.90
CA MET A 21 7.76 -8.36 -1.97
C MET A 21 7.68 -9.47 -3.02
N LEU A 22 6.57 -10.23 -3.06
CA LEU A 22 6.44 -11.34 -4.02
C LEU A 22 6.36 -10.83 -5.46
N MET A 23 5.50 -9.84 -5.72
CA MET A 23 5.24 -9.34 -7.07
C MET A 23 6.22 -8.25 -7.49
N GLY A 24 6.46 -7.26 -6.64
CA GLY A 24 7.33 -6.12 -6.96
C GLY A 24 8.81 -6.46 -6.90
N VAL A 25 9.23 -7.43 -6.08
CA VAL A 25 10.65 -7.84 -6.00
C VAL A 25 10.86 -9.19 -6.68
N GLY A 26 10.16 -10.23 -6.22
CA GLY A 26 10.33 -11.59 -6.72
C GLY A 26 10.00 -11.72 -8.21
N ALA A 27 8.79 -11.31 -8.62
CA ALA A 27 8.39 -11.41 -10.02
C ALA A 27 9.22 -10.49 -10.93
N SER A 28 9.54 -9.27 -10.48
CA SER A 28 10.43 -8.36 -11.23
C SER A 28 11.83 -8.95 -11.41
N TYR A 29 12.39 -9.62 -10.40
CA TYR A 29 13.68 -10.33 -10.56
C TYR A 29 13.59 -11.47 -11.57
N VAL A 30 12.51 -12.26 -11.54
CA VAL A 30 12.29 -13.35 -12.51
C VAL A 30 12.14 -12.82 -13.94
N GLN A 31 11.50 -11.66 -14.13
CA GLN A 31 11.23 -11.08 -15.45
C GLN A 31 12.40 -10.27 -16.01
N MET A 32 13.07 -9.48 -15.17
CA MET A 32 14.07 -8.50 -15.59
C MET A 32 15.51 -8.98 -15.35
N GLY A 33 15.72 -9.91 -14.43
CA GLY A 33 17.06 -10.42 -14.10
C GLY A 33 17.94 -9.45 -13.30
N SER A 34 19.22 -9.81 -13.15
CA SER A 34 20.17 -9.12 -12.28
C SER A 34 20.57 -7.72 -12.76
N ASP A 35 20.39 -7.41 -14.04
CA ASP A 35 20.82 -6.13 -14.63
C ASP A 35 19.96 -4.96 -14.13
N HIS A 36 18.80 -5.25 -13.55
CA HIS A 36 17.87 -4.28 -12.99
C HIS A 36 17.81 -4.29 -11.46
N LEU A 37 18.83 -4.83 -10.78
CA LEU A 37 18.87 -4.94 -9.32
C LEU A 37 18.69 -3.60 -8.59
N ALA A 38 19.11 -2.47 -9.15
CA ALA A 38 18.88 -1.16 -8.53
C ALA A 38 17.39 -0.82 -8.42
N LEU A 39 16.60 -1.07 -9.48
CA LEU A 39 15.15 -0.87 -9.49
C LEU A 39 14.46 -1.87 -8.55
N ILE A 40 14.85 -3.14 -8.63
CA ILE A 40 14.31 -4.21 -7.80
C ILE A 40 14.61 -3.95 -6.31
N GLY A 41 15.81 -3.45 -5.99
CA GLY A 41 16.21 -3.04 -4.65
C GLY A 41 15.39 -1.85 -4.13
N PHE A 42 14.99 -0.92 -5.00
CA PHE A 42 14.08 0.16 -4.63
C PHE A 42 12.70 -0.37 -4.24
N PHE A 43 12.13 -1.32 -5.00
CA PHE A 43 10.89 -2.00 -4.61
C PHE A 43 11.04 -2.77 -3.29
N ALA A 44 12.18 -3.42 -3.06
CA ALA A 44 12.46 -4.09 -1.79
C ALA A 44 12.48 -3.09 -0.61
N ALA A 45 13.06 -1.90 -0.79
CA ALA A 45 13.04 -0.86 0.24
C ALA A 45 11.61 -0.42 0.60
N VAL A 46 10.73 -0.25 -0.40
CA VAL A 46 9.30 0.02 -0.17
C VAL A 46 8.65 -1.12 0.63
N GLY A 47 8.94 -2.37 0.27
CA GLY A 47 8.48 -3.55 1.02
C GLY A 47 8.91 -3.54 2.49
N VAL A 48 10.15 -3.13 2.77
CA VAL A 48 10.67 -3.00 4.15
C VAL A 48 9.89 -1.93 4.93
N TYR A 49 9.58 -0.78 4.33
CA TYR A 49 8.78 0.25 5.00
C TYR A 49 7.35 -0.22 5.32
N LEU A 50 6.74 -1.01 4.43
CA LEU A 50 5.43 -1.60 4.66
C LEU A 50 5.48 -2.62 5.81
N PHE A 51 6.51 -3.49 5.87
CA PHE A 51 6.69 -4.40 6.99
C PHE A 51 6.97 -3.67 8.29
N TYR A 52 7.76 -2.58 8.27
CA TYR A 52 7.98 -1.75 9.43
C TYR A 52 6.66 -1.18 9.95
N ALA A 53 5.83 -0.58 9.09
CA ALA A 53 4.52 -0.09 9.50
C ALA A 53 3.64 -1.22 10.06
N ALA A 54 3.64 -2.40 9.45
CA ALA A 54 2.82 -3.54 9.88
C ALA A 54 3.25 -4.16 11.22
N LEU A 55 4.56 -4.28 11.45
CA LEU A 55 5.12 -5.11 12.53
C LEU A 55 5.69 -4.29 13.69
N MET A 56 6.09 -3.03 13.45
CA MET A 56 6.83 -2.21 14.40
C MET A 56 6.06 -0.98 14.89
N THR A 57 4.84 -0.75 14.40
CA THR A 57 3.98 0.34 14.83
C THR A 57 2.58 -0.17 15.14
N GLU A 58 1.85 0.54 16.00
CA GLU A 58 0.49 0.17 16.41
C GLU A 58 -0.40 1.41 16.54
N GLY A 59 -1.72 1.20 16.64
CA GLY A 59 -2.69 2.27 16.86
C GLY A 59 -2.62 3.39 15.82
N GLN A 60 -2.60 4.63 16.31
CA GLN A 60 -2.66 5.83 15.47
C GLN A 60 -1.43 6.00 14.56
N GLU A 61 -0.23 5.65 15.05
CA GLU A 61 1.00 5.74 14.26
C GLU A 61 0.96 4.78 13.07
N GLN A 62 0.47 3.56 13.29
CA GLN A 62 0.28 2.58 12.23
C GLN A 62 -0.74 3.05 11.18
N ALA A 63 -1.86 3.65 11.63
CA ALA A 63 -2.86 4.21 10.72
C ALA A 63 -2.28 5.35 9.87
N ARG A 64 -1.54 6.27 10.50
CA ARG A 64 -0.88 7.38 9.81
C ARG A 64 0.12 6.89 8.77
N LEU A 65 0.98 5.94 9.13
CA LEU A 65 1.92 5.33 8.20
C LEU A 65 1.23 4.60 7.06
N ALA A 66 0.15 3.86 7.32
CA ALA A 66 -0.60 3.18 6.26
C ALA A 66 -1.15 4.17 5.23
N ALA A 67 -1.72 5.29 5.67
CA ALA A 67 -2.24 6.30 4.76
C ALA A 67 -1.12 7.04 3.99
N VAL A 68 0.01 7.37 4.64
CA VAL A 68 1.14 8.04 3.96
C VAL A 68 1.84 7.13 2.96
N LEU A 69 2.06 5.86 3.31
CA LEU A 69 2.78 4.92 2.44
C LEU A 69 1.89 4.41 1.31
N CYS A 70 0.62 4.11 1.59
CA CYS A 70 -0.25 3.47 0.61
C CYS A 70 -1.14 4.44 -0.18
N GLY A 71 -1.52 5.57 0.41
CA GLY A 71 -2.43 6.55 -0.20
C GLY A 71 -1.90 7.13 -1.51
N PRO A 72 -0.67 7.69 -1.55
CA PRO A 72 -0.09 8.22 -2.79
C PRO A 72 0.03 7.17 -3.90
N VAL A 73 0.35 5.92 -3.56
CA VAL A 73 0.46 4.83 -4.54
C VAL A 73 -0.91 4.45 -5.09
N PHE A 74 -1.95 4.39 -4.26
CA PHE A 74 -3.32 4.20 -4.71
C PHE A 74 -3.75 5.30 -5.69
N VAL A 75 -3.51 6.58 -5.33
CA VAL A 75 -3.84 7.73 -6.18
C VAL A 75 -3.10 7.65 -7.52
N TRP A 76 -1.82 7.27 -7.49
CA TRP A 76 -1.03 7.04 -8.70
C TRP A 76 -1.68 6.00 -9.62
N PHE A 77 -2.11 4.84 -9.11
CA PHE A 77 -2.82 3.84 -9.91
C PHE A 77 -4.12 4.37 -10.53
N VAL A 78 -4.91 5.14 -9.77
CA VAL A 78 -6.17 5.74 -10.27
C VAL A 78 -5.90 6.70 -11.42
N ILE A 79 -4.90 7.57 -11.27
CA ILE A 79 -4.52 8.54 -12.31
C ILE A 79 -4.00 7.81 -13.55
N CYS A 80 -3.07 6.86 -13.37
CA CYS A 80 -2.50 6.08 -14.47
C CYS A 80 -3.58 5.31 -15.25
N ALA A 81 -4.51 4.65 -14.56
CA ALA A 81 -5.59 3.90 -15.19
C ALA A 81 -6.61 4.82 -15.86
N GLY A 82 -6.99 5.93 -15.20
CA GLY A 82 -8.00 6.86 -15.71
C GLY A 82 -7.53 7.70 -16.90
N MET A 83 -6.23 7.99 -16.97
CA MET A 83 -5.63 8.79 -18.05
C MET A 83 -4.89 7.95 -19.10
N GLY A 84 -4.76 6.63 -18.89
CA GLY A 84 -3.99 5.76 -19.78
C GLY A 84 -2.51 6.15 -19.87
N LEU A 85 -1.88 6.41 -18.71
CA LEU A 85 -0.48 6.82 -18.67
C LEU A 85 0.46 5.64 -18.90
N ASP A 86 1.58 5.91 -19.55
CA ASP A 86 2.65 4.95 -19.80
C ASP A 86 3.83 5.14 -18.84
N MET A 87 4.51 4.04 -18.53
CA MET A 87 5.76 4.01 -17.79
C MET A 87 6.74 3.11 -18.53
N ALA A 88 7.87 3.67 -18.95
CA ALA A 88 8.90 2.96 -19.72
C ALA A 88 8.39 2.32 -21.03
N GLY A 89 7.40 2.94 -21.68
CA GLY A 89 6.84 2.47 -22.95
C GLY A 89 5.73 1.43 -22.83
N GLU A 90 5.36 1.06 -21.61
CA GLU A 90 4.26 0.13 -21.31
C GLU A 90 3.17 0.84 -20.49
N PRO A 91 1.89 0.45 -20.61
CA PRO A 91 0.81 1.01 -19.78
C PRO A 91 1.13 0.87 -18.28
N ALA A 92 1.11 1.97 -17.55
CA ALA A 92 1.48 1.99 -16.13
C ALA A 92 0.44 1.28 -15.24
N ALA A 93 -0.83 1.30 -15.63
CA ALA A 93 -1.92 0.66 -14.91
C ALA A 93 -3.00 0.15 -15.89
N PRO A 94 -2.73 -0.91 -16.67
CA PRO A 94 -3.66 -1.42 -17.67
C PRO A 94 -4.91 -2.01 -17.01
N PHE A 95 -6.08 -1.71 -17.55
CA PHE A 95 -7.34 -2.29 -17.09
C PHE A 95 -7.62 -3.60 -17.85
N PRO A 96 -8.06 -4.69 -17.18
CA PRO A 96 -8.50 -4.79 -15.78
C PRO A 96 -7.40 -5.12 -14.75
N GLN A 97 -6.16 -5.29 -15.16
CA GLN A 97 -5.05 -5.72 -14.29
C GLN A 97 -4.77 -4.76 -13.14
N ALA A 98 -5.06 -3.47 -13.31
CA ALA A 98 -4.93 -2.42 -12.29
C ALA A 98 -5.89 -2.58 -11.11
N ILE A 99 -6.98 -3.36 -11.22
CA ILE A 99 -7.98 -3.51 -10.14
C ILE A 99 -7.34 -4.08 -8.87
N LEU A 100 -6.56 -5.15 -9.01
CA LEU A 100 -5.93 -5.80 -7.87
C LEU A 100 -4.98 -4.85 -7.12
N PRO A 101 -3.97 -4.21 -7.75
CA PRO A 101 -3.12 -3.23 -7.09
C PRO A 101 -3.93 -2.10 -6.45
N MET A 102 -4.97 -1.58 -7.12
CA MET A 102 -5.82 -0.55 -6.52
C MET A 102 -6.48 -1.01 -5.21
N ILE A 103 -6.92 -2.28 -5.10
CA ILE A 103 -7.49 -2.81 -3.86
C ILE A 103 -6.42 -2.97 -2.78
N ILE A 104 -5.31 -3.63 -3.10
CA ILE A 104 -4.28 -3.95 -2.08
C ILE A 104 -3.52 -2.71 -1.59
N TRP A 105 -3.45 -1.64 -2.39
CA TRP A 105 -2.94 -0.33 -1.96
C TRP A 105 -4.04 0.55 -1.35
N GLY A 106 -5.26 0.48 -1.87
CA GLY A 106 -6.37 1.32 -1.43
C GLY A 106 -6.93 0.94 -0.05
N MET A 107 -7.02 -0.36 0.27
CA MET A 107 -7.54 -0.80 1.56
C MET A 107 -6.68 -0.37 2.76
N PRO A 108 -5.35 -0.55 2.80
CA PRO A 108 -4.54 -0.03 3.89
C PRO A 108 -4.56 1.51 3.92
N ALA A 109 -4.64 2.18 2.77
CA ALA A 109 -4.81 3.64 2.74
C ALA A 109 -6.13 4.09 3.39
N LEU A 110 -7.25 3.43 3.06
CA LEU A 110 -8.57 3.70 3.62
C LEU A 110 -8.58 3.46 5.14
N CYS A 111 -8.06 2.31 5.58
CA CYS A 111 -7.95 2.00 7.01
C CYS A 111 -7.08 3.03 7.72
N GLY A 112 -5.98 3.47 7.08
CA GLY A 112 -5.09 4.50 7.60
C GLY A 112 -5.78 5.84 7.79
N VAL A 113 -6.55 6.31 6.79
CA VAL A 113 -7.30 7.57 6.88
C VAL A 113 -8.38 7.50 7.95
N MET A 114 -9.14 6.40 8.00
CA MET A 114 -10.18 6.19 9.01
C MET A 114 -9.60 6.13 10.44
N GLY A 115 -8.42 5.53 10.62
CA GLY A 115 -7.74 5.44 11.92
C GLY A 115 -6.86 6.64 12.28
N TRP A 116 -6.72 7.64 11.40
CA TRP A 116 -5.69 8.68 11.53
C TRP A 116 -5.86 9.57 12.77
N ASN A 117 -7.10 9.83 13.20
CA ASN A 117 -7.43 10.75 14.32
C ASN A 117 -8.45 10.18 15.33
N MET A 118 -8.70 8.87 15.34
CA MET A 118 -9.77 8.30 16.18
C MET A 118 -9.55 8.53 17.69
N ASN A 119 -8.30 8.53 18.17
CA ASN A 119 -7.95 8.73 19.57
C ASN A 119 -8.16 10.17 20.10
N GLU A 120 -8.18 11.19 19.22
CA GLU A 120 -8.44 12.58 19.66
C GLU A 120 -9.93 12.77 20.00
N THR A 121 -10.80 12.11 19.25
CA THR A 121 -12.26 12.23 19.37
C THR A 121 -12.77 11.73 20.72
N GLU A 122 -12.28 10.59 21.22
CA GLU A 122 -12.69 10.02 22.52
C GLU A 122 -12.24 10.91 23.70
N SER A 123 -11.09 11.56 23.60
CA SER A 123 -10.62 12.48 24.65
C SER A 123 -11.39 13.81 24.72
N SER A 124 -12.07 14.18 23.63
CA SER A 124 -12.81 15.44 23.52
C SER A 124 -14.28 15.35 23.90
N SER A 125 -14.83 14.12 24.01
CA SER A 125 -16.21 13.88 24.47
C SER A 125 -16.32 13.74 25.99
N ASP A 126 -15.19 13.63 26.69
CA ASP A 126 -15.10 13.46 28.14
C ASP A 126 -14.72 14.77 28.88
N ALA A 127 -14.71 15.92 28.19
CA ALA A 127 -14.42 17.26 28.72
C ALA A 127 -15.62 18.20 28.60
#